data_AF-A0A8E2LDK4-F1
#
_entry.id   AF-A0A8E2LDK4-F1
#
_cell.length_a   1.000
_cell.length_b   1.000
_cell.length_c   1.000
_cell.angle_alpha   90.00
_cell.angle_beta   90.00
_cell.angle_gamma   90.00
#
_symmetry.space_group_name_H-M   'P 1'
#
loop_
_entity.id
_entity.type
_entity.pdbx_description
1 polymer ?
#
loop_
_entity_poly.entity_id
_entity_poly.type
_entity_poly.pdbx_seq_one_letter_code
_entity_poly.pdbx_strand_id
1 'polypeptide(L)'
;MELIPKREPQKITYKQVQEYVPEKMEMYENNLFFTEGERIKMLLILLQNVGLETMVKNLPIKTRKELEKVMEEIEMERKCKEIVEQVVSQFGRSLNMNHEYQYNKKKNTLFIYCHILDTDSLWFYRYFYDNKNDKFIEQEKQGLESADTVRRLMNK
;
A
#
# COMPACT_ATOMS: atom_id res chain seq x y z
N MET A 1 0.15 13.87 -21.28
CA MET A 1 -1.15 13.32 -20.78
C MET A 1 -0.81 12.10 -19.94
N GLU A 2 -1.36 11.95 -18.74
CA GLU A 2 -0.97 10.82 -17.88
C GLU A 2 -1.44 9.48 -18.50
N LEU A 3 -0.51 8.57 -18.76
CA LEU A 3 -0.81 7.23 -19.26
C LEU A 3 -1.33 6.37 -18.12
N ILE A 4 -2.56 5.89 -18.24
CA ILE A 4 -3.20 4.98 -17.28
C ILE A 4 -3.44 3.66 -17.99
N PRO A 5 -2.57 2.65 -17.79
CA PRO A 5 -2.74 1.33 -18.36
C PRO A 5 -4.04 0.68 -17.88
N LYS A 6 -4.79 0.08 -18.81
CA LYS A 6 -5.99 -0.70 -18.52
C LYS A 6 -5.70 -2.19 -18.55
N ARG A 7 -6.69 -2.95 -18.10
CA ARG A 7 -6.69 -4.42 -18.15
C ARG A 7 -6.42 -4.92 -19.58
N GLU A 8 -7.20 -4.41 -20.54
CA GLU A 8 -7.10 -4.73 -21.95
C GLU A 8 -6.09 -3.81 -22.68
N PRO A 9 -5.49 -4.29 -23.79
CA PRO A 9 -4.70 -3.48 -24.71
C PRO A 9 -5.36 -2.15 -25.08
N GLN A 10 -4.58 -1.07 -25.11
CA GLN A 10 -5.02 0.25 -25.57
C GLN A 10 -4.14 0.73 -26.71
N LYS A 11 -4.78 1.32 -27.73
CA LYS A 11 -4.04 1.96 -28.84
C LYS A 11 -3.20 3.12 -28.32
N ILE A 12 -1.95 3.17 -28.77
CA ILE A 12 -1.03 4.27 -28.50
C ILE A 12 -1.10 5.27 -29.65
N THR A 13 -1.14 6.55 -29.30
CA THR A 13 -1.06 7.66 -30.25
C THR A 13 0.38 8.10 -30.49
N TYR A 14 0.66 8.69 -31.65
CA TYR A 14 2.00 9.22 -31.95
C TYR A 14 2.51 10.24 -30.92
N LYS A 15 1.61 11.05 -30.34
CA LYS A 15 1.95 11.99 -29.27
C LYS A 15 2.47 11.28 -28.02
N GLN A 16 1.84 10.16 -27.65
CA GLN A 16 2.27 9.35 -26.50
C GLN A 16 3.61 8.67 -26.76
N VAL A 17 3.89 8.25 -27.99
CA VAL A 17 5.21 7.71 -28.35
C VAL A 17 6.29 8.77 -28.15
N GLN A 18 6.08 10.00 -28.64
CA GLN A 18 7.05 11.09 -28.49
C GLN A 18 7.29 11.51 -27.03
N GLU A 19 6.27 11.43 -26.17
CA GLU A 19 6.38 11.84 -24.76
C GLU A 19 7.07 10.78 -23.88
N TYR A 20 6.93 9.49 -24.21
CA TYR A 20 7.34 8.37 -23.35
C TYR A 20 8.46 7.48 -23.92
N VAL A 21 8.75 7.54 -25.21
CA VAL A 21 9.89 6.83 -25.80
C VAL A 21 11.08 7.80 -25.90
N PRO A 22 12.27 7.42 -25.42
CA PRO A 22 13.46 8.26 -25.54
C PRO A 22 13.77 8.57 -27.02
N GLU A 23 14.14 9.82 -27.32
CA GLU A 23 14.54 10.21 -28.68
C GLU A 23 15.80 9.47 -29.15
N LYS A 24 16.68 9.12 -28.21
CA LYS A 24 17.90 8.33 -28.46
C LYS A 24 17.93 7.14 -27.53
N MET A 25 17.95 5.95 -28.10
CA MET A 25 18.27 4.72 -27.37
C MET A 25 19.73 4.39 -27.62
N GLU A 26 20.54 4.49 -26.58
CA GLU A 26 21.94 4.09 -26.62
C GLU A 26 22.04 2.60 -26.26
N MET A 27 22.74 1.85 -27.10
CA MET A 27 23.04 0.44 -26.86
C MET A 27 24.55 0.25 -26.91
N TYR A 28 25.12 -0.34 -25.87
CA TYR A 28 26.54 -0.70 -25.82
C TYR A 28 26.68 -2.10 -25.24
N GLU A 29 27.45 -2.96 -25.93
CA GLU A 29 27.62 -4.39 -25.59
C GLU A 29 26.31 -5.14 -25.33
N ASN A 30 25.31 -4.97 -26.19
CA ASN A 30 23.96 -5.53 -26.06
C ASN A 30 23.17 -5.07 -24.82
N ASN A 31 23.64 -4.05 -24.10
CA ASN A 31 22.92 -3.42 -23.01
C ASN A 31 22.33 -2.10 -23.49
N LEU A 32 21.02 -1.94 -23.28
CA LEU A 32 20.36 -0.65 -23.49
C LEU A 32 20.62 0.23 -22.27
N PHE A 33 21.11 1.45 -22.53
CA PHE A 33 21.35 2.46 -21.51
C PHE A 33 20.10 3.30 -21.36
N PHE A 34 19.32 2.96 -20.35
CA PHE A 34 18.18 3.77 -19.92
C PHE A 34 18.52 4.43 -18.59
N THR A 35 18.19 5.71 -18.46
CA THR A 35 17.93 6.25 -17.13
C THR A 35 16.73 5.55 -16.52
N GLU A 36 16.63 5.53 -15.19
CA GLU A 36 15.50 4.92 -14.49
C GLU A 36 14.15 5.54 -14.94
N GLY A 37 14.13 6.85 -15.15
CA GLY A 37 12.95 7.56 -15.67
C GLY A 37 12.54 7.11 -17.07
N GLU A 38 13.50 6.94 -17.99
CA GLU A 38 13.23 6.45 -19.35
C GLU A 38 12.72 5.01 -19.35
N ARG A 39 13.31 4.17 -18.49
CA ARG A 39 12.88 2.78 -18.31
C ARG A 39 11.43 2.71 -17.82
N ILE A 40 11.05 3.55 -16.85
CA ILE A 40 9.67 3.62 -16.35
C ILE A 40 8.71 4.08 -17.44
N LYS A 41 9.05 5.13 -18.20
CA LYS A 41 8.21 5.62 -19.30
C LYS A 41 8.01 4.57 -20.39
N MET A 42 9.07 3.87 -20.77
CA MET A 42 8.98 2.76 -21.72
C MET A 42 8.15 1.59 -21.19
N LEU A 43 8.29 1.28 -19.89
CA LEU A 43 7.47 0.25 -19.28
C LEU A 43 5.98 0.64 -19.31
N LEU A 44 5.66 1.90 -19.04
CA LEU A 44 4.28 2.43 -19.07
C LEU A 44 3.66 2.34 -20.48
N ILE A 45 4.41 2.71 -21.52
CA ILE A 45 3.88 2.63 -22.89
C ILE A 45 3.68 1.17 -23.32
N LEU A 46 4.59 0.27 -22.95
CA LEU A 46 4.46 -1.17 -23.21
C LEU A 46 3.25 -1.77 -22.46
N LEU A 47 3.10 -1.44 -21.18
CA LEU A 47 1.95 -1.83 -20.35
C LEU A 47 0.63 -1.38 -20.99
N GLN A 48 0.57 -0.16 -21.49
CA GLN A 48 -0.63 0.36 -22.13
C GLN A 48 -0.93 -0.32 -23.47
N ASN A 49 0.09 -0.63 -24.28
CA ASN A 49 -0.10 -1.32 -25.56
C ASN A 49 -0.59 -2.76 -25.37
N VAL A 50 0.04 -3.48 -24.44
CA VAL A 50 -0.15 -4.92 -24.25
C VAL A 50 -1.31 -5.22 -23.29
N GLY A 51 -1.67 -4.27 -22.44
CA GLY A 51 -2.63 -4.45 -21.36
C GLY A 51 -2.00 -5.12 -20.14
N LEU A 52 -2.50 -4.73 -18.95
CA LEU A 52 -2.01 -5.23 -17.66
C LEU A 52 -2.13 -6.76 -17.55
N GLU A 53 -3.25 -7.33 -17.98
CA GLU A 53 -3.50 -8.77 -17.83
C GLU A 53 -2.48 -9.60 -18.61
N THR A 54 -2.25 -9.25 -19.87
CA THR A 54 -1.30 -9.92 -20.75
C THR A 54 0.13 -9.74 -20.24
N MET A 55 0.47 -8.54 -19.78
CA MET A 55 1.80 -8.26 -19.23
C MET A 55 2.09 -9.13 -18.00
N VAL A 56 1.16 -9.19 -17.04
CA VAL A 56 1.30 -10.03 -15.84
C VAL A 56 1.40 -11.50 -16.21
N LYS A 57 0.60 -12.00 -17.17
CA LYS A 57 0.66 -13.40 -17.62
C LYS A 57 2.02 -13.78 -18.21
N ASN A 58 2.69 -12.85 -18.89
CA ASN A 58 3.98 -13.06 -19.53
C ASN A 58 5.18 -12.88 -18.59
N LEU A 59 4.97 -12.41 -17.35
CA LEU A 59 6.05 -12.31 -16.38
C LEU A 59 6.58 -13.71 -16.01
N PRO A 60 7.91 -13.83 -15.78
CA PRO A 60 8.49 -15.06 -15.21
C PRO A 60 7.79 -15.45 -13.91
N ILE A 61 7.69 -16.75 -13.64
CA ILE A 61 7.00 -17.27 -12.44
C ILE A 61 7.52 -16.63 -11.15
N LYS A 62 8.85 -16.42 -11.04
CA LYS A 62 9.45 -15.77 -9.87
C LYS A 62 8.94 -14.34 -9.69
N THR A 63 8.93 -13.56 -10.76
CA THR A 63 8.45 -12.17 -10.74
C THR A 63 6.95 -12.08 -10.46
N ARG A 64 6.14 -13.01 -10.98
CA ARG A 64 4.71 -13.08 -10.62
C ARG A 64 4.49 -13.31 -9.13
N LYS A 65 5.24 -14.22 -8.51
CA LYS A 65 5.15 -14.47 -7.07
C LYS A 65 5.57 -13.26 -6.23
N GLU A 66 6.55 -12.50 -6.70
CA GLU A 66 6.94 -11.24 -6.04
C GLU A 66 5.83 -10.18 -6.15
N LEU A 67 5.22 -10.06 -7.34
CA LEU A 67 4.08 -9.17 -7.55
C LEU A 67 2.88 -9.54 -6.66
N GLU A 68 2.53 -10.83 -6.58
CA GLU A 68 1.46 -11.33 -5.71
C GLU A 68 1.68 -10.93 -4.25
N LYS A 69 2.91 -11.10 -3.73
CA LYS A 69 3.26 -10.67 -2.37
C LYS A 69 3.09 -9.17 -2.17
N VAL A 70 3.56 -8.36 -3.11
CA VAL A 70 3.41 -6.89 -3.03
C VAL A 70 1.93 -6.51 -3.03
N MET A 71 1.11 -7.16 -3.87
CA MET A 71 -0.33 -6.93 -3.91
C MET A 71 -1.02 -7.31 -2.60
N GLU A 72 -0.65 -8.44 -2.00
CA GLU A 72 -1.15 -8.86 -0.68
C GLU A 72 -0.79 -7.83 0.41
N GLU A 73 0.41 -7.26 0.37
CA GLU A 73 0.84 -6.25 1.34
C GLU A 73 0.06 -4.94 1.20
N ILE A 74 -0.16 -4.47 -0.03
CA ILE A 74 -0.95 -3.27 -0.31
C ILE A 74 -2.40 -3.47 0.15
N GLU A 75 -2.99 -4.63 -0.16
CA GLU A 75 -4.36 -4.94 0.23
C GLU A 75 -4.51 -5.03 1.75
N MET A 76 -3.53 -5.61 2.44
CA MET A 76 -3.52 -5.66 3.90
C MET A 76 -3.42 -4.26 4.52
N GLU A 77 -2.57 -3.40 3.96
CA GLU A 77 -2.44 -2.01 4.40
C GLU A 77 -3.77 -1.25 4.23
N ARG A 78 -4.45 -1.44 3.09
CA ARG A 78 -5.78 -0.88 2.82
C ARG A 78 -6.78 -1.31 3.88
N LYS A 79 -6.88 -2.61 4.15
CA LYS A 79 -7.78 -3.16 5.19
C LYS A 79 -7.45 -2.63 6.59
N CYS A 80 -6.18 -2.48 6.92
CA CYS A 80 -5.78 -1.89 8.21
C CYS A 80 -6.28 -0.45 8.32
N LYS A 81 -6.10 0.37 7.27
CA LYS A 81 -6.58 1.77 7.24
C LYS A 81 -8.09 1.87 7.42
N GLU A 82 -8.86 0.99 6.77
CA GLU A 82 -10.32 0.95 6.94
C GLU A 82 -10.74 0.72 8.41
N ILE A 83 -10.07 -0.19 9.11
CA ILE A 83 -10.35 -0.43 10.54
C ILE A 83 -9.92 0.77 11.39
N VAL A 84 -8.76 1.36 11.10
CA VAL A 84 -8.28 2.56 11.81
C VAL A 84 -9.29 3.70 11.66
N GLU A 85 -9.77 3.97 10.45
CA GLU A 85 -10.80 4.98 10.20
C GLU A 85 -12.10 4.70 10.96
N GLN A 86 -12.53 3.43 10.99
CA GLN A 86 -13.71 3.02 11.78
C GLN A 86 -13.51 3.31 13.26
N VAL A 87 -12.36 2.94 13.84
CA VAL A 87 -12.04 3.20 15.25
C VAL A 87 -11.99 4.69 15.54
N VAL A 88 -11.27 5.46 14.72
CA VAL A 88 -11.15 6.92 14.85
C VAL A 88 -12.53 7.59 14.82
N SER A 89 -13.43 7.10 13.96
CA SER A 89 -14.78 7.66 13.84
C SER A 89 -15.65 7.52 15.10
N GLN A 90 -15.36 6.53 15.97
CA GLN A 90 -16.10 6.31 17.22
C GLN A 90 -15.91 7.44 18.23
N PHE A 91 -14.79 8.16 18.18
CA PHE A 91 -14.50 9.25 19.12
C PHE A 91 -15.22 10.56 18.77
N GLY A 92 -15.85 10.64 17.59
CA GLY A 92 -16.58 11.82 17.14
C GLY A 92 -15.68 12.91 16.57
N ARG A 93 -16.21 13.70 15.62
CA ARG A 93 -15.46 14.69 14.82
C ARG A 93 -14.96 15.90 15.63
N SER A 94 -15.42 16.08 16.86
CA SER A 94 -15.17 17.27 17.68
C SER A 94 -14.00 17.13 18.65
N LEU A 95 -13.45 15.92 18.83
CA LEU A 95 -12.31 15.70 19.71
C LEU A 95 -11.00 15.91 18.95
N ASN A 96 -10.09 16.70 19.51
CA ASN A 96 -8.73 16.79 19.01
C ASN A 96 -7.99 15.50 19.36
N MET A 97 -7.62 14.72 18.35
CA MET A 97 -7.04 13.39 18.55
C MET A 97 -5.94 13.10 17.55
N ASN A 98 -4.86 12.49 18.03
CA ASN A 98 -3.82 11.87 17.21
C ASN A 98 -4.01 10.35 17.24
N HIS A 99 -3.66 9.67 16.14
CA HIS A 99 -3.67 8.21 16.13
C HIS A 99 -2.43 7.65 15.43
N GLU A 100 -1.99 6.50 15.90
CA GLU A 100 -0.92 5.70 15.31
C GLU A 100 -1.40 4.26 15.22
N TYR A 101 -0.94 3.53 14.21
CA TYR A 101 -1.25 2.11 14.09
C TYR A 101 -0.04 1.32 13.59
N GLN A 102 0.01 0.06 13.98
CA GLN A 102 1.03 -0.88 13.53
C GLN A 102 0.43 -2.26 13.30
N TYR A 103 0.69 -2.82 12.12
CA TYR A 103 0.29 -4.19 11.81
C TYR A 103 1.48 -5.15 11.91
N ASN A 104 1.36 -6.15 12.78
CA ASN A 104 2.35 -7.19 12.95
C ASN A 104 1.99 -8.40 12.09
N LYS A 105 2.65 -8.51 10.92
CA LYS A 105 2.48 -9.63 9.96
C LYS A 105 2.69 -11.01 10.60
N LYS A 106 3.65 -11.16 11.53
CA LYS A 106 3.95 -12.46 12.16
C LYS A 106 2.84 -12.93 13.10
N LYS A 107 2.20 -11.99 13.80
CA LYS A 107 1.12 -12.27 14.74
C LYS A 107 -0.28 -12.10 14.12
N ASN A 108 -0.34 -11.67 12.86
CA ASN A 108 -1.58 -11.30 12.18
C ASN A 108 -2.43 -10.32 12.99
N THR A 109 -1.77 -9.36 13.65
CA THR A 109 -2.42 -8.49 14.65
C THR A 109 -2.20 -7.03 14.30
N LEU A 110 -3.28 -6.26 14.28
CA LEU A 110 -3.28 -4.80 14.15
C LEU A 110 -3.40 -4.16 15.53
N PHE A 111 -2.52 -3.22 15.82
CA PHE A 111 -2.54 -2.38 17.01
C PHE A 111 -2.88 -0.95 16.61
N ILE A 112 -3.78 -0.32 17.33
CA ILE A 112 -4.22 1.05 17.08
C ILE A 112 -4.17 1.80 18.41
N TYR A 113 -3.55 2.97 18.38
CA TYR A 113 -3.40 3.86 19.52
C TYR A 113 -4.05 5.19 19.18
N CYS A 114 -4.97 5.64 20.03
CA CYS A 114 -5.70 6.89 19.86
C CYS A 114 -5.46 7.79 21.07
N HIS A 115 -4.76 8.90 20.88
CA HIS A 115 -4.48 9.89 21.92
C HIS A 115 -5.44 11.06 21.80
N ILE A 116 -6.37 11.16 22.75
CA ILE A 116 -7.34 12.25 22.85
C ILE A 116 -6.67 13.40 23.61
N LEU A 117 -6.29 14.44 22.88
CA LEU A 117 -5.51 15.57 23.40
C LEU A 117 -6.29 16.39 24.42
N ASP A 118 -7.60 16.53 24.23
CA ASP A 118 -8.46 17.36 25.10
C ASP A 118 -8.54 16.81 26.54
N THR A 119 -8.43 15.49 26.68
CA THR A 119 -8.51 14.79 27.98
C THR A 119 -7.18 14.18 28.41
N ASP A 120 -6.14 14.33 27.59
CA ASP A 120 -4.88 13.60 27.67
C ASP A 120 -5.06 12.08 27.91
N SER A 121 -6.10 11.49 27.30
CA SER A 121 -6.43 10.07 27.47
C SER A 121 -5.96 9.26 26.28
N LEU A 122 -5.46 8.05 26.55
CA LEU A 122 -4.93 7.18 25.52
C LEU A 122 -5.77 5.92 25.42
N TRP A 123 -6.19 5.57 24.21
CA TRP A 123 -6.95 4.36 23.95
C TRP A 123 -6.12 3.40 23.12
N PHE A 124 -6.15 2.15 23.52
CA PHE A 124 -5.47 1.04 22.86
C PHE A 124 -6.49 0.04 22.34
N TYR A 125 -6.30 -0.36 21.08
CA TYR A 125 -7.09 -1.40 20.42
C TYR A 125 -6.18 -2.47 19.84
N ARG A 126 -6.58 -3.73 20.02
CA ARG A 126 -5.95 -4.89 19.40
C ARG A 126 -6.96 -5.65 18.55
N TYR A 127 -6.66 -5.79 17.26
CA TYR A 127 -7.44 -6.59 16.33
C TYR A 127 -6.62 -7.76 15.81
N PHE A 128 -7.21 -8.95 15.77
CA PHE A 128 -6.63 -10.10 15.09
C PHE A 128 -7.26 -10.25 13.71
N TYR A 129 -6.44 -10.46 12.68
CA TYR A 129 -6.93 -10.73 11.35
C TYR A 129 -7.19 -12.22 11.16
N ASP A 130 -8.42 -12.57 10.81
CA ASP A 130 -8.82 -13.94 10.49
C ASP A 130 -8.72 -14.18 8.98
N ASN A 131 -7.65 -14.86 8.55
CA ASN A 131 -7.41 -15.19 7.15
C ASN A 131 -8.52 -16.04 6.52
N LYS A 132 -9.28 -16.81 7.30
CA LYS A 132 -10.33 -17.70 6.76
C LYS A 132 -11.58 -16.92 6.38
N ASN A 133 -11.93 -15.93 7.21
CA ASN A 133 -13.14 -15.12 7.04
C ASN A 133 -12.85 -13.73 6.46
N ASP A 134 -11.58 -13.46 6.12
CA ASP A 134 -11.10 -12.22 5.53
C ASP A 134 -11.49 -10.96 6.33
N LYS A 135 -11.40 -11.03 7.66
CA LYS A 135 -11.91 -9.97 8.55
C LYS A 135 -11.04 -9.74 9.79
N PHE A 136 -11.05 -8.51 10.28
CA PHE A 136 -10.51 -8.17 11.59
C PHE A 136 -11.52 -8.47 12.71
N ILE A 137 -11.02 -9.02 13.81
CA ILE A 137 -11.78 -9.36 15.01
C ILE A 137 -11.17 -8.59 16.17
N GLU A 138 -11.96 -7.73 16.83
CA GLU A 138 -11.53 -7.03 18.03
C GLU A 138 -11.23 -8.03 19.14
N GLN A 139 -10.04 -7.94 19.72
CA GLN A 139 -9.64 -8.76 20.86
C GLN A 139 -9.57 -7.97 22.16
N GLU A 140 -9.18 -6.71 22.07
CA GLU A 140 -8.94 -5.87 23.25
C GLU A 140 -9.20 -4.41 22.93
N LYS A 141 -9.85 -3.74 23.89
CA LYS A 141 -10.07 -2.31 23.91
C LYS A 141 -9.82 -1.82 25.34
N GLN A 142 -8.86 -0.93 25.52
CA GLN A 142 -8.48 -0.43 26.83
C GLN A 142 -8.23 1.08 26.81
N GLY A 143 -8.79 1.80 27.78
CA GLY A 143 -8.38 3.17 28.08
C GLY A 143 -7.21 3.16 29.08
N LEU A 144 -6.18 3.94 28.80
CA LEU A 144 -4.97 4.11 29.59
C LEU A 144 -4.87 5.58 30.03
N GLU A 145 -4.67 5.79 31.32
CA GLU A 145 -4.61 7.13 31.94
C GLU A 145 -3.25 7.82 31.75
N SER A 146 -2.24 7.20 31.12
CA SER A 146 -0.97 7.87 30.80
C SER A 146 -0.23 7.34 29.57
N ALA A 147 0.27 8.28 28.74
CA ALA A 147 1.02 8.01 27.52
C ALA A 147 2.36 7.26 27.73
N ASP A 148 2.96 7.37 28.91
CA ASP A 148 4.21 6.69 29.27
C ASP A 148 4.08 5.15 29.32
N THR A 149 2.87 4.65 29.56
CA THR A 149 2.62 3.20 29.62
C THR A 149 2.69 2.57 28.22
N VAL A 150 2.29 3.31 27.18
CA VAL A 150 2.27 2.83 25.79
C VAL A 150 3.66 2.84 25.14
N ARG A 151 4.50 3.85 25.43
CA ARG A 151 5.92 3.83 24.99
C ARG A 151 6.67 2.59 25.47
N ARG A 152 6.32 2.05 26.65
CA ARG A 152 6.90 0.81 27.18
C ARG A 152 6.36 -0.46 26.53
N LEU A 153 5.15 -0.42 25.99
CA LEU A 153 4.52 -1.55 25.30
C LEU A 153 4.97 -1.65 23.82
N MET A 154 5.25 -0.52 23.16
CA MET A 154 5.72 -0.52 21.75
C MET A 154 7.17 -1.00 21.57
N ASN A 155 8.00 -0.92 22.62
CA ASN A 155 9.42 -1.30 22.58
C ASN A 155 9.68 -2.76 23.02
N LYS A 156 8.66 -3.62 23.07
CA LYS A 156 8.76 -5.06 23.42
C LYS A 156 8.30 -5.95 22.27
#